data_AF-A0A482XUN6-F1
#
_entry.id   AF-A0A482XUN6-F1
#
_cell.length_a   1.000
_cell.length_b   1.000
_cell.length_c   1.000
_cell.angle_alpha   90.00
_cell.angle_beta   90.00
_cell.angle_gamma   90.00
#
_symmetry.space_group_name_H-M   'P 1'
#
loop_
_entity.id
_entity.type
_entity.pdbx_description
1 polymer ?
#
loop_
_entity_poly.entity_id
_entity_poly.type
_entity_poly.pdbx_seq_one_letter_code
_entity_poly.pdbx_strand_id
1 'polypeptide(L)'
;MVEVHNERNDSVCEESIRLVDSAFSKICGGVGDLSMRVRTLSAQLLGSMLLVGDKFLQQTLDKKLISNLRKKRSAHERAWVNVTSAELGGAFVHGLEDEFLEVRSATLDAMCSLSLK
;
A
#
# COMPACT_ATOMS: atom_id res chain seq x y z
N MET A 1 38.65 34.18 -8.02
CA MET A 1 38.12 32.88 -8.47
C MET A 1 38.56 31.86 -7.42
N VAL A 2 37.75 31.67 -6.38
CA VAL A 2 37.95 30.62 -5.37
C VAL A 2 36.58 29.99 -5.20
N GLU A 3 36.42 28.77 -5.74
CA GLU A 3 35.18 28.02 -5.65
C GLU A 3 35.02 27.46 -4.24
N VAL A 4 34.06 28.03 -3.51
CA VAL A 4 33.59 27.50 -2.23
C VAL A 4 32.88 26.18 -2.52
N HIS A 5 33.53 25.07 -2.20
CA HIS A 5 32.92 23.74 -2.20
C HIS A 5 31.90 23.70 -1.06
N ASN A 6 30.62 23.81 -1.43
CA ASN A 6 29.48 23.69 -0.54
C ASN A 6 29.22 22.20 -0.30
N GLU A 7 29.75 21.66 0.79
CA GLU A 7 29.45 20.33 1.31
C GLU A 7 27.96 20.26 1.69
N ARG A 8 27.10 19.87 0.74
CA ARG A 8 25.75 19.41 1.05
C ARG A 8 25.91 18.03 1.66
N ASN A 9 25.71 18.00 2.97
CA ASN A 9 25.49 16.79 3.74
C ASN A 9 24.18 16.14 3.28
N ASP A 10 24.22 15.42 2.15
CA ASP A 10 23.13 14.60 1.64
C ASP A 10 23.07 13.29 2.46
N SER A 11 22.77 13.39 3.75
CA SER A 11 22.31 12.24 4.52
C SER A 11 20.81 12.01 4.23
N VAL A 12 20.49 11.75 2.96
CA VAL A 12 19.18 11.19 2.62
C VAL A 12 19.24 9.73 3.06
N CYS A 13 18.72 9.44 4.24
CA CYS A 13 18.50 8.06 4.69
C CYS A 13 17.62 7.36 3.64
N GLU A 14 18.19 6.41 2.90
CA GLU A 14 17.43 5.43 2.13
C GLU A 14 16.58 4.63 3.12
N GLU A 15 15.36 5.08 3.39
CA GLU A 15 14.43 4.34 4.22
C GLU A 15 13.96 3.13 3.43
N SER A 16 14.71 2.02 3.52
CA SER A 16 14.38 0.78 2.85
C SER A 16 13.02 0.28 3.34
N ILE A 17 12.10 -0.06 2.42
CA ILE A 17 10.83 -0.68 2.79
C ILE A 17 11.12 -2.01 3.49
N ARG A 18 10.50 -2.25 4.64
CA ARG A 18 10.54 -3.58 5.27
C ARG A 18 9.91 -4.60 4.32
N LEU A 19 10.50 -5.78 4.20
CA LEU A 19 9.98 -6.82 3.30
C LEU A 19 8.50 -7.14 3.55
N VAL A 20 8.04 -7.09 4.81
CA VAL A 20 6.62 -7.29 5.16
C VAL A 20 5.71 -6.23 4.51
N ASP A 21 6.13 -4.97 4.50
CA ASP A 21 5.33 -3.87 3.94
C ASP A 21 5.33 -3.91 2.40
N SER A 22 6.47 -4.31 1.82
CA SER A 22 6.58 -4.54 0.38
C SER A 22 5.69 -5.71 -0.08
N ALA A 23 5.71 -6.82 0.64
CA ALA A 23 4.85 -7.98 0.37
C ALA A 23 3.36 -7.62 0.52
N PHE A 24 3.01 -6.86 1.57
CA PHE A 24 1.64 -6.40 1.80
C PHE A 24 1.12 -5.59 0.61
N SER A 25 1.93 -4.64 0.12
CA SER A 25 1.60 -3.83 -1.05
C SER A 25 1.32 -4.69 -2.29
N LYS A 26 2.14 -5.72 -2.54
CA LYS A 26 1.93 -6.64 -3.66
C LYS A 26 0.67 -7.48 -3.53
N ILE A 27 0.34 -7.94 -2.32
CA ILE A 27 -0.86 -8.74 -2.08
C ILE A 27 -2.12 -7.88 -2.25
N CYS A 28 -2.10 -6.61 -1.84
CA CYS A 28 -3.21 -5.67 -2.06
C CYS A 28 -3.57 -5.54 -3.55
N GLY A 29 -2.58 -5.53 -4.45
CA GLY A 29 -2.83 -5.55 -5.89
C GLY A 29 -3.62 -6.77 -6.38
N GLY A 30 -3.48 -7.92 -5.71
CA GLY A 30 -4.21 -9.15 -6.05
C GLY A 30 -5.70 -9.12 -5.66
N VAL A 31 -6.14 -8.15 -4.84
CA VAL A 31 -7.56 -7.98 -4.51
C VAL A 31 -8.36 -7.53 -5.73
N GLY A 32 -7.73 -6.93 -6.74
CA GLY A 32 -8.36 -6.55 -8.01
C GLY A 32 -8.17 -7.55 -9.16
N ASP A 33 -7.73 -8.78 -8.89
CA ASP A 33 -7.49 -9.79 -9.92
C ASP A 33 -8.80 -10.24 -10.62
N LEU A 34 -8.68 -10.70 -11.88
CA LEU A 34 -9.83 -11.22 -12.64
C LEU A 34 -10.34 -12.55 -12.09
N SER A 35 -9.48 -13.32 -11.43
CA SER A 35 -9.81 -14.58 -10.80
C SER A 35 -10.34 -14.33 -9.38
N MET A 36 -11.61 -14.63 -9.17
CA MET A 36 -12.24 -14.58 -7.84
C MET A 36 -11.41 -15.35 -6.79
N ARG A 37 -10.84 -16.51 -7.17
CA ARG A 37 -9.99 -17.32 -6.27
C ARG A 37 -8.75 -16.56 -5.80
N VAL A 38 -8.15 -15.76 -6.68
CA VAL A 38 -6.99 -14.93 -6.33
C VAL A 38 -7.44 -13.81 -5.40
N ARG A 39 -8.58 -13.15 -5.69
CA ARG A 39 -9.14 -12.10 -4.83
C ARG A 39 -9.41 -12.59 -3.40
N THR A 40 -10.05 -13.75 -3.26
CA THR A 40 -10.32 -14.38 -1.95
C THR A 40 -9.02 -14.70 -1.21
N LEU A 41 -8.06 -15.33 -1.88
CA LEU A 41 -6.78 -15.69 -1.27
C LEU A 41 -5.99 -14.45 -0.84
N SER A 42 -5.97 -13.40 -1.67
CA SER A 42 -5.35 -12.12 -1.33
C SER A 42 -5.98 -11.53 -0.07
N ALA A 43 -7.30 -11.48 0.03
CA ALA A 43 -7.99 -10.98 1.22
C ALA A 43 -7.60 -11.78 2.48
N GLN A 44 -7.61 -13.11 2.41
CA GLN A 44 -7.19 -13.99 3.52
C GLN A 44 -5.74 -13.74 3.94
N LEU A 45 -4.82 -13.62 2.98
CA LEU A 45 -3.41 -13.37 3.26
C LEU A 45 -3.22 -12.03 3.95
N LEU A 46 -3.89 -10.95 3.50
CA LEU A 46 -3.80 -9.63 4.14
C LEU A 46 -4.17 -9.69 5.62
N GLY A 47 -5.17 -10.47 6.00
CA GLY A 47 -5.59 -10.67 7.40
C GLY A 47 -4.51 -11.27 8.30
N SER A 48 -3.58 -12.05 7.73
CA SER A 48 -2.48 -12.67 8.47
C SER A 48 -1.26 -11.76 8.67
N MET A 49 -1.21 -10.60 8.01
CA MET A 49 -0.02 -9.73 7.97
C MET A 49 0.07 -8.79 9.18
N LEU A 50 0.15 -9.34 10.39
CA LEU A 50 0.13 -8.61 11.66
C LEU A 50 1.34 -7.68 11.87
N LEU A 51 2.40 -7.74 11.06
CA LEU A 51 3.59 -6.89 11.21
C LEU A 51 3.67 -5.72 10.22
N VAL A 52 2.67 -5.56 9.34
CA VAL A 52 2.62 -4.43 8.40
C VAL A 52 2.58 -3.08 9.13
N GLY A 53 3.15 -2.02 8.59
CA GLY A 53 3.08 -0.69 9.21
C GLY A 53 1.68 -0.10 9.07
N ASP A 54 1.21 0.61 10.09
CA ASP A 54 -0.13 1.23 10.11
C ASP A 54 -0.36 2.17 8.93
N LYS A 55 0.70 2.83 8.43
CA LYS A 55 0.63 3.69 7.24
C LYS A 55 0.12 2.95 6.00
N PHE A 56 0.47 1.68 5.83
CA PHE A 56 0.03 0.86 4.71
C PHE A 56 -1.41 0.38 4.92
N LEU A 57 -1.76 0.00 6.15
CA LEU A 57 -3.13 -0.39 6.52
C LEU A 57 -4.11 0.76 6.28
N GLN A 58 -3.78 1.97 6.74
CA GLN A 58 -4.61 3.15 6.52
C GLN A 58 -4.83 3.45 5.04
N GLN A 59 -3.83 3.22 4.18
CA GLN A 59 -3.97 3.40 2.73
C GLN A 59 -4.96 2.42 2.11
N THR A 60 -5.06 1.19 2.61
CA THR A 60 -6.02 0.20 2.12
C THR A 60 -7.48 0.52 2.47
N LEU A 61 -7.71 1.36 3.47
CA LEU A 61 -9.03 1.84 3.89
C LEU A 61 -9.43 3.15 3.19
N ASP A 62 -8.51 3.79 2.49
CA ASP A 62 -8.71 5.09 1.85
C ASP A 62 -8.77 4.94 0.32
N LYS A 63 -9.98 5.00 -0.25
CA LYS A 63 -10.19 5.02 -1.71
C LYS A 63 -9.92 6.43 -2.25
N LYS A 64 -8.69 6.91 -2.10
CA LYS A 64 -8.27 8.18 -2.68
C LYS A 64 -8.04 8.03 -4.18
N LEU A 65 -8.83 8.77 -4.96
CA LEU A 65 -8.47 9.10 -6.34
C LEU A 65 -7.12 9.84 -6.31
N ILE A 66 -6.15 9.40 -7.11
CA ILE A 66 -4.84 10.06 -7.23
C ILE A 66 -5.03 11.45 -7.84
N SER A 67 -5.37 12.42 -7.01
CA SER A 67 -5.37 13.83 -7.38
C SER A 67 -3.94 14.35 -7.20
N ASN A 68 -3.14 14.19 -8.24
CA ASN A 68 -1.86 14.87 -8.37
C ASN A 68 -2.09 16.39 -8.47
N LEU A 69 -2.32 17.09 -7.36
CA LEU A 69 -2.30 18.55 -7.33
C LEU A 69 -1.16 19.06 -6.42
N ARG A 70 -0.09 19.53 -7.09
CA ARG A 70 0.75 20.66 -6.67
C ARG A 70 1.70 20.50 -5.47
N LYS A 71 2.48 19.42 -5.36
CA LYS A 71 3.72 19.46 -4.55
C LYS A 71 4.94 19.10 -5.40
N LYS A 72 5.98 19.95 -5.39
CA LYS A 72 7.29 19.70 -6.04
C LYS A 72 8.00 18.58 -5.27
N ARG A 73 7.65 17.34 -5.58
CA ARG A 73 8.34 16.13 -5.10
C ARG A 73 9.41 15.70 -6.09
N SER A 74 10.46 15.05 -5.58
CA SER A 74 11.46 14.39 -6.43
C SER A 74 10.80 13.35 -7.35
N ALA A 75 11.37 13.08 -8.51
CA ALA A 75 10.85 12.06 -9.44
C ALA A 75 10.75 10.68 -8.77
N HIS A 76 11.72 10.37 -7.91
CA HIS A 76 11.74 9.12 -7.13
C HIS A 76 10.62 9.05 -6.09
N GLU A 77 10.44 10.12 -5.30
CA GLU A 77 9.36 10.21 -4.31
C GLU A 77 7.97 10.14 -4.97
N ARG A 78 7.84 10.73 -6.17
CA ARG A 78 6.62 10.58 -7.00
C ARG A 78 6.39 9.15 -7.44
N ALA A 79 7.41 8.47 -7.97
CA ALA A 79 7.29 7.08 -8.40
C ALA A 79 6.89 6.16 -7.23
N TRP A 80 7.49 6.35 -6.06
CA TRP A 80 7.16 5.62 -4.85
C TRP A 80 5.74 5.82 -4.36
N VAL A 81 5.31 7.08 -4.25
CA VAL A 81 3.94 7.41 -3.84
C VAL A 81 2.93 6.89 -4.86
N ASN A 82 3.26 6.95 -6.15
CA ASN A 82 2.38 6.45 -7.21
C ASN A 82 2.23 4.93 -7.17
N VAL A 83 3.33 4.17 -7.00
CA VAL A 83 3.27 2.70 -6.96
C VAL A 83 2.55 2.21 -5.71
N THR A 84 2.93 2.73 -4.53
CA THR A 84 2.29 2.36 -3.27
C THR A 84 0.82 2.76 -3.26
N SER A 85 0.46 3.95 -3.73
CA SER A 85 -0.94 4.40 -3.79
C SER A 85 -1.77 3.63 -4.81
N ALA A 86 -1.19 3.10 -5.88
CA ALA A 86 -1.92 2.31 -6.87
C ALA A 86 -2.21 0.88 -6.39
N GLU A 87 -1.24 0.25 -5.72
CA GLU A 87 -1.38 -1.13 -5.25
C GLU A 87 -2.16 -1.22 -3.92
N LEU A 88 -2.01 -0.23 -3.03
CA LEU A 88 -2.65 -0.22 -1.71
C LEU A 88 -3.99 0.51 -1.71
N GLY A 89 -4.13 1.55 -2.53
CA GLY A 89 -5.21 2.52 -2.44
C GLY A 89 -6.59 1.87 -2.51
N GLY A 90 -7.30 1.87 -1.37
CA GLY A 90 -8.63 1.30 -1.28
C GLY A 90 -8.71 -0.22 -1.48
N ALA A 91 -7.64 -0.99 -1.24
CA ALA A 91 -7.67 -2.45 -1.44
C ALA A 91 -8.75 -3.15 -0.59
N PHE A 92 -8.91 -2.78 0.69
CA PHE A 92 -10.00 -3.31 1.52
C PHE A 92 -11.36 -2.79 1.06
N VAL A 93 -11.44 -1.53 0.63
CA VAL A 93 -12.67 -0.99 0.04
C VAL A 93 -13.09 -1.80 -1.18
N HIS A 94 -12.14 -2.14 -2.06
CA HIS A 94 -12.38 -2.98 -3.22
C HIS A 94 -12.86 -4.37 -2.85
N GLY A 95 -12.21 -5.04 -1.89
CA GLY A 95 -12.64 -6.35 -1.40
C GLY A 95 -14.03 -6.35 -0.75
N LEU A 96 -14.42 -5.25 -0.09
CA LEU A 96 -15.76 -5.09 0.48
C LEU A 96 -16.84 -4.81 -0.57
N GLU A 97 -16.47 -4.15 -1.66
CA GLU A 97 -17.35 -3.84 -2.81
C GLU A 97 -17.45 -5.00 -3.82
N ASP A 98 -16.76 -6.12 -3.57
CA ASP A 98 -16.68 -7.25 -4.49
C ASP A 98 -18.06 -7.87 -4.79
N GLU A 99 -18.26 -8.28 -6.05
CA GLU A 99 -19.49 -8.90 -6.51
C GLU A 99 -19.74 -10.29 -5.90
N PHE A 100 -18.68 -11.00 -5.48
CA PHE A 100 -18.78 -12.31 -4.84
C PHE A 100 -18.80 -12.18 -3.32
N LEU A 101 -19.75 -12.86 -2.69
CA LEU A 101 -19.86 -12.92 -1.23
C LEU A 101 -18.60 -13.50 -0.57
N GLU A 102 -17.95 -14.45 -1.23
CA GLU A 102 -16.76 -15.13 -0.71
C GLU A 102 -15.60 -14.16 -0.46
N VAL A 103 -15.33 -13.27 -1.43
CA VAL A 103 -14.29 -12.23 -1.31
C VAL A 103 -14.65 -11.23 -0.20
N ARG A 104 -15.92 -10.80 -0.15
CA ARG A 104 -16.41 -9.87 0.89
C ARG A 104 -16.24 -10.44 2.29
N SER A 105 -16.60 -11.71 2.48
CA SER A 105 -16.44 -12.40 3.78
C SER A 105 -14.97 -12.49 4.19
N ALA A 106 -14.10 -12.94 3.27
CA ALA A 106 -12.66 -13.02 3.53
C ALA A 106 -12.05 -11.65 3.86
N THR A 107 -12.54 -10.59 3.21
CA THR A 107 -12.11 -9.21 3.45
C THR A 107 -12.52 -8.72 4.84
N LEU A 108 -13.75 -9.02 5.28
CA LEU A 108 -14.22 -8.71 6.64
C LEU A 108 -13.40 -9.45 7.70
N ASP A 109 -13.17 -10.74 7.51
CA ASP A 109 -12.34 -11.56 8.42
C ASP A 109 -10.92 -11.00 8.55
N ALA A 110 -10.35 -10.54 7.42
CA ALA A 110 -9.05 -9.90 7.40
C ALA A 110 -9.02 -8.59 8.18
N MET A 111 -10.03 -7.73 8.01
CA MET A 111 -10.14 -6.48 8.77
C MET A 111 -10.29 -6.73 10.27
N CYS A 112 -11.11 -7.71 10.66
CA CYS A 112 -11.26 -8.10 12.06
C CYS A 112 -9.94 -8.61 12.65
N SER A 113 -9.21 -9.44 11.90
CA SER A 113 -7.91 -9.97 12.33
C SER A 113 -6.88 -8.86 12.55
N LEU A 114 -6.81 -7.90 11.62
CA LEU A 114 -5.90 -6.75 11.73
C LEU A 114 -6.33 -5.72 12.78
N SER A 115 -7.59 -5.72 13.21
CA SER A 115 -8.08 -4.85 14.28
C SER A 115 -7.65 -5.30 15.68
N LEU A 116 -7.21 -6.56 15.82
CA LEU A 116 -6.70 -7.14 17.07
C LEU A 116 -5.17 -7.02 17.20
N LYS A 117 -4.55 -6.36 16.22
CA LYS A 117 -3.13 -6.05 16.20
C LYS A 117 -2.77 -5.01 17.24
#